data_AF-G3NAB7-F1
#
_entry.id   AF-G3NAB7-F1
#
_cell.length_a   1.000
_cell.length_b   1.000
_cell.length_c   1.000
_cell.angle_alpha   90.00
_cell.angle_beta   90.00
_cell.angle_gamma   90.00
#
_symmetry.space_group_name_H-M   'P 1'
#
loop_
_entity.id
_entity.type
_entity.pdbx_description
1 polymer ?
#
loop_
_entity_poly.entity_id
_entity_poly.type
_entity_poly.pdbx_seq_one_letter_code
_entity_poly.pdbx_strand_id
1 'polypeptide(L)'
;MASYFVLILFVYYSPCFMCQSDLRKSIKFYSIHKKRRRHDNASCVPSGLASSRGVVLAHKLRFIFERDTRERVGRLTMPPKTKNKKAVKTVVDGLSPEEMSKDQLEEHIVRLREELDREREERSFFQLERDKIQASWEISKRRLEEEKGELRNRQREREEAEARHQVEITEYKQKLKHVLSEHHDELFGLKADGVASAGLVEKQHTQSEIGLRRDLHALQADYREKKLHNDNSIKELQLKHQVELMELEKNYEKRFTELQVTHHKKRQLMVDTETKKRQDAVSQITCRMQKRVDSLTEEHDAVLKHKADYYSTLQKKLQQDQDKLKGEQAQARKLQLKKDRELSAAQQKNQVLKTSLQEAQQKLPELQKLLQEHKEAKSKMASKARVKVLDQELRDLSLQHQLLQCGFEKVERERDEVLEKQTEAIQEVRQRSSLKHLLLEKKLAALTAAAEKQEAQLFAALAASDVEPSAGARAADKLQEMLKSKQATIDALQGDLARDCQEYDELLQTCKEKLHDLGVPLYDFPFRPSERTLGGRDSLGPPSKERTRPGGAGVHSPPGCT
;
A
#
# COMPACT_ATOMS: atom_id res chain seq x y z
N MET A 1 55.23 -33.07 6.84
CA MET A 1 56.37 -32.17 6.61
C MET A 1 55.83 -30.79 6.29
N ALA A 2 56.02 -29.85 7.24
CA ALA A 2 55.88 -28.38 7.20
C ALA A 2 54.53 -27.78 6.73
N SER A 3 53.70 -27.18 7.60
CA SER A 3 53.82 -25.82 8.20
C SER A 3 53.61 -24.74 7.13
N TYR A 4 52.61 -23.85 7.19
CA TYR A 4 52.57 -22.71 8.11
C TYR A 4 51.14 -22.26 8.48
N PHE A 5 50.98 -21.98 9.77
CA PHE A 5 49.88 -21.29 10.45
C PHE A 5 50.53 -20.08 11.12
N VAL A 6 49.98 -18.86 10.98
CA VAL A 6 50.18 -17.78 11.97
C VAL A 6 48.90 -16.94 12.08
N LEU A 7 48.25 -17.11 13.22
CA LEU A 7 47.32 -16.19 13.90
C LEU A 7 48.11 -14.99 14.48
N ILE A 8 47.45 -13.84 14.66
CA ILE A 8 47.57 -12.84 15.78
C ILE A 8 46.60 -11.68 15.44
N LEU A 9 45.41 -11.62 16.06
CA LEU A 9 45.02 -10.80 17.23
C LEU A 9 44.75 -9.32 16.94
N PHE A 10 43.52 -8.86 17.15
CA PHE A 10 43.20 -7.68 17.99
C PHE A 10 41.69 -7.67 18.33
N VAL A 11 41.38 -8.00 19.58
CA VAL A 11 40.12 -7.69 20.28
C VAL A 11 40.54 -6.90 21.50
N TYR A 12 40.02 -5.67 21.68
CA TYR A 12 39.84 -5.00 22.98
C TYR A 12 39.09 -3.67 22.75
N TYR A 13 37.82 -3.57 23.16
CA TYR A 13 37.34 -2.61 24.16
C TYR A 13 35.84 -2.82 24.47
N SER A 14 35.62 -3.39 25.65
CA SER A 14 34.56 -3.24 26.66
C SER A 14 33.08 -3.00 26.31
N PRO A 15 32.20 -3.86 26.86
CA PRO A 15 30.87 -3.52 27.35
C PRO A 15 30.84 -3.36 28.90
N CYS A 16 29.71 -2.80 29.39
CA CYS A 16 29.22 -2.72 30.78
C CYS A 16 29.60 -1.47 31.59
N PHE A 17 28.58 -0.68 31.99
CA PHE A 17 28.22 -0.56 33.41
C PHE A 17 26.76 -0.10 33.62
N MET A 18 26.12 -0.75 34.60
CA MET A 18 24.77 -0.52 35.14
C MET A 18 24.67 0.77 35.96
N CYS A 19 23.47 1.35 36.06
CA CYS A 19 22.74 1.73 37.31
C CYS A 19 21.60 2.71 36.97
N GLN A 20 20.33 2.39 37.22
CA GLN A 20 19.56 2.40 38.49
C GLN A 20 18.81 3.72 38.73
N SER A 21 17.49 3.59 38.86
CA SER A 21 16.55 4.32 39.74
C SER A 21 16.27 5.82 39.56
N ASP A 22 14.96 6.10 39.57
CA ASP A 22 14.27 7.23 40.18
C ASP A 22 14.50 8.64 39.64
N LEU A 23 13.42 9.20 39.06
CA LEU A 23 13.01 10.55 39.41
C LEU A 23 11.48 10.71 39.31
N ARG A 24 10.82 10.59 40.46
CA ARG A 24 9.45 11.07 40.70
C ARG A 24 9.56 12.46 41.34
N LYS A 25 8.66 13.37 40.92
CA LYS A 25 8.06 14.51 41.65
C LYS A 25 8.61 15.95 41.41
N SER A 26 7.70 16.74 40.83
CA SER A 26 7.07 17.94 41.43
C SER A 26 7.71 19.31 41.21
N ILE A 27 6.92 20.22 40.59
CA ILE A 27 6.59 21.61 40.99
C ILE A 27 5.40 22.03 40.08
N LYS A 28 4.14 22.01 40.56
CA LYS A 28 3.35 23.03 41.30
C LYS A 28 2.77 24.19 40.45
N PHE A 29 1.43 24.17 40.36
CA PHE A 29 0.48 25.28 40.56
C PHE A 29 0.73 26.62 39.85
N TYR A 30 -0.18 26.97 38.92
CA TYR A 30 -1.01 28.16 39.08
C TYR A 30 -2.40 27.95 38.48
N SER A 31 -3.37 28.52 39.17
CA SER A 31 -4.81 28.36 38.99
C SER A 31 -5.41 29.56 38.24
N ILE A 32 -6.60 29.36 37.67
CA ILE A 32 -7.64 30.37 37.35
C ILE A 32 -7.51 31.13 36.00
N HIS A 33 -8.30 30.75 34.97
CA HIS A 33 -9.63 31.36 34.68
C HIS A 33 -10.32 30.74 33.42
N LYS A 34 -11.38 29.96 33.66
CA LYS A 34 -12.76 30.14 33.15
C LYS A 34 -12.96 30.52 31.65
N LYS A 35 -13.45 29.57 30.84
CA LYS A 35 -14.57 29.81 29.89
C LYS A 35 -15.30 28.51 29.51
N ARG A 36 -16.54 28.42 30.03
CA ARG A 36 -17.61 27.47 29.65
C ARG A 36 -18.00 27.65 28.18
N ARG A 37 -18.24 26.56 27.46
CA ARG A 37 -19.40 26.38 26.56
C ARG A 37 -19.76 24.89 26.47
N ARG A 38 -20.86 24.50 27.11
CA ARG A 38 -21.68 23.35 26.69
C ARG A 38 -22.93 23.97 26.06
N HIS A 39 -23.25 23.51 24.86
CA HIS A 39 -24.54 23.74 24.21
C HIS A 39 -25.52 22.74 24.79
N ASP A 40 -26.55 23.24 25.46
CA ASP A 40 -27.86 22.59 25.55
C ASP A 40 -28.82 23.51 24.81
N ASN A 41 -29.53 22.97 23.83
CA ASN A 41 -30.54 23.68 23.05
C ASN A 41 -31.83 23.77 23.86
N ALA A 42 -32.31 25.01 23.99
CA ALA A 42 -33.61 25.37 24.49
C ALA A 42 -34.58 25.61 23.30
N SER A 43 -35.85 25.29 23.52
CA SER A 43 -37.00 25.96 22.93
C SER A 43 -37.95 26.34 24.09
N CYS A 44 -37.97 27.63 24.45
CA CYS A 44 -39.05 28.59 24.20
C CYS A 44 -40.32 28.43 25.10
N VAL A 45 -40.32 29.05 26.30
CA VAL A 45 -40.97 30.36 26.68
C VAL A 45 -42.42 30.62 26.22
N PRO A 46 -43.30 31.45 26.87
CA PRO A 46 -43.27 32.20 28.17
C PRO A 46 -44.54 31.90 29.04
N SER A 47 -44.89 32.48 30.21
CA SER A 47 -44.82 33.87 30.73
C SER A 47 -45.27 33.95 32.20
N GLY A 48 -44.60 34.81 32.99
CA GLY A 48 -45.15 35.67 34.07
C GLY A 48 -45.55 34.97 35.39
N LEU A 49 -45.25 35.44 36.60
CA LEU A 49 -44.87 36.75 37.11
C LEU A 49 -44.08 36.57 38.42
N ALA A 50 -43.17 37.50 38.67
CA ALA A 50 -42.38 37.65 39.89
C ALA A 50 -43.02 38.64 40.86
N SER A 51 -42.40 38.75 42.06
CA SER A 51 -42.47 39.86 43.02
C SER A 51 -43.61 39.72 44.06
N SER A 52 -43.46 39.99 45.36
CA SER A 52 -42.37 40.52 46.18
C SER A 52 -42.79 40.41 47.66
N ARG A 53 -41.82 40.22 48.55
CA ARG A 53 -41.90 40.65 49.95
C ARG A 53 -42.12 42.17 50.01
N GLY A 54 -42.98 42.64 50.92
CA GLY A 54 -43.00 44.07 51.26
C GLY A 54 -44.14 44.53 52.19
N VAL A 55 -43.75 44.86 53.41
CA VAL A 55 -44.13 46.07 54.15
C VAL A 55 -45.54 46.20 54.76
N VAL A 56 -45.52 46.27 56.09
CA VAL A 56 -46.47 46.92 57.00
C VAL A 56 -46.73 48.37 56.58
N LEU A 57 -48.00 48.77 56.38
CA LEU A 57 -48.48 50.09 56.80
C LEU A 57 -50.01 50.15 56.82
N ALA A 58 -50.52 50.84 57.84
CA ALA A 58 -51.93 51.11 58.10
C ALA A 58 -52.51 52.21 57.18
N HIS A 59 -53.81 52.12 56.88
CA HIS A 59 -54.75 53.20 56.54
C HIS A 59 -56.14 52.53 56.50
N LYS A 60 -57.10 52.73 57.43
CA LYS A 60 -57.86 53.92 57.85
C LYS A 60 -58.64 54.59 56.71
N LEU A 61 -59.86 54.10 56.47
CA LEU A 61 -61.09 54.71 55.89
C LEU A 61 -62.22 53.75 56.31
N ARG A 62 -63.24 54.02 57.15
CA ARG A 62 -64.10 55.18 57.45
C ARG A 62 -64.88 55.66 56.22
N PHE A 63 -66.15 55.24 56.09
CA PHE A 63 -67.34 55.97 55.63
C PHE A 63 -68.57 55.06 55.89
N ILE A 64 -69.37 55.28 56.95
CA ILE A 64 -70.56 56.14 57.13
C ILE A 64 -71.87 55.51 56.59
N PHE A 65 -72.71 55.12 57.54
CA PHE A 65 -74.15 55.46 57.72
C PHE A 65 -74.46 54.92 59.15
N GLU A 66 -74.44 55.68 60.24
CA GLU A 66 -75.36 56.76 60.65
C GLU A 66 -76.82 56.33 60.41
N ARG A 67 -77.67 56.13 61.42
CA ARG A 67 -78.09 57.22 62.30
C ARG A 67 -78.73 56.72 63.60
N ASP A 68 -78.37 57.43 64.66
CA ASP A 68 -78.95 57.44 65.99
C ASP A 68 -80.47 57.63 66.03
N THR A 69 -81.13 56.91 66.94
CA THR A 69 -82.20 57.48 67.78
C THR A 69 -82.02 56.95 69.21
N ARG A 70 -81.29 57.72 70.03
CA ARG A 70 -81.20 57.51 71.47
C ARG A 70 -81.43 58.86 72.15
N GLU A 71 -82.68 59.28 72.25
CA GLU A 71 -83.07 60.41 73.09
C GLU A 71 -83.69 59.95 74.40
N ARG A 72 -83.12 60.52 75.46
CA ARG A 72 -83.56 60.50 76.85
C ARG A 72 -84.86 61.27 76.96
N VAL A 73 -85.85 60.72 77.66
CA VAL A 73 -86.82 61.55 78.38
C VAL A 73 -86.72 61.21 79.86
N GLY A 74 -86.47 62.28 80.61
CA GLY A 74 -86.20 62.30 82.02
C GLY A 74 -87.37 61.81 82.86
N ARG A 75 -86.96 61.16 83.94
CA ARG A 75 -87.69 60.82 85.15
C ARG A 75 -88.13 62.14 85.81
N LEU A 76 -89.43 62.35 86.00
CA LEU A 76 -89.95 63.28 87.01
C LEU A 76 -91.03 62.55 87.82
N THR A 77 -90.85 62.60 89.13
CA THR A 77 -91.57 61.86 90.16
C THR A 77 -92.15 62.84 91.18
N MET A 78 -93.43 62.63 91.50
CA MET A 78 -94.17 62.97 92.75
C MET A 78 -94.60 64.44 92.99
N PRO A 79 -95.57 64.75 93.89
CA PRO A 79 -96.48 63.91 94.71
C PRO A 79 -97.98 64.37 94.70
N PRO A 80 -98.89 63.71 95.45
CA PRO A 80 -100.32 64.07 95.58
C PRO A 80 -100.64 64.94 96.81
N LYS A 81 -101.75 65.71 96.79
CA LYS A 81 -102.78 65.82 97.86
C LYS A 81 -103.75 67.03 97.75
N THR A 82 -104.96 66.76 98.28
CA THR A 82 -105.90 67.63 99.04
C THR A 82 -106.84 68.64 98.37
N LYS A 83 -108.13 68.28 98.41
CA LYS A 83 -109.30 69.01 98.97
C LYS A 83 -109.13 70.52 99.25
N ASN A 84 -110.01 71.35 98.69
CA ASN A 84 -111.04 72.03 99.48
C ASN A 84 -112.10 72.77 98.64
N LYS A 85 -113.33 72.71 99.17
CA LYS A 85 -114.51 73.51 98.82
C LYS A 85 -114.20 75.01 98.87
N LYS A 86 -114.81 75.78 97.97
CA LYS A 86 -115.44 77.03 98.37
C LYS A 86 -116.61 77.36 97.46
N ALA A 87 -117.76 77.49 98.10
CA ALA A 87 -119.00 78.00 97.56
C ALA A 87 -118.78 79.38 96.94
N VAL A 88 -119.34 79.58 95.74
CA VAL A 88 -119.71 80.91 95.27
C VAL A 88 -121.22 80.91 95.13
N LYS A 89 -121.77 81.89 95.82
CA LYS A 89 -123.16 82.19 96.09
C LYS A 89 -123.67 82.98 94.88
N THR A 90 -124.45 82.37 94.00
CA THR A 90 -125.22 83.10 92.99
C THR A 90 -126.60 83.38 93.59
N VAL A 91 -126.73 84.62 94.04
CA VAL A 91 -127.97 85.28 94.50
C VAL A 91 -128.56 85.97 93.27
N VAL A 92 -129.66 85.45 92.73
CA VAL A 92 -130.65 86.08 91.83
C VAL A 92 -131.83 85.10 91.85
N ASP A 93 -133.08 85.36 92.21
CA ASP A 93 -133.86 86.58 92.40
C ASP A 93 -134.34 86.70 93.86
N GLY A 94 -134.09 87.87 94.43
CA GLY A 94 -134.74 88.29 95.67
C GLY A 94 -136.10 88.88 95.34
N LEU A 95 -137.15 88.10 95.52
CA LEU A 95 -138.49 88.60 95.85
C LEU A 95 -139.12 87.60 96.84
N SER A 96 -139.65 88.14 97.93
CA SER A 96 -140.40 87.37 98.92
C SER A 96 -141.60 86.71 98.22
N PRO A 97 -141.88 85.40 98.46
CA PRO A 97 -142.95 84.67 97.78
C PRO A 97 -144.37 85.10 98.18
N GLU A 98 -144.52 86.21 98.89
CA GLU A 98 -145.81 86.74 99.36
C GLU A 98 -146.33 87.91 98.51
N GLU A 99 -145.60 88.36 97.48
CA GLU A 99 -146.01 89.49 96.61
C GLU A 99 -145.82 89.21 95.09
N MET A 100 -145.48 87.98 94.71
CA MET A 100 -145.27 87.56 93.31
C MET A 100 -146.59 87.14 92.68
N SER A 101 -146.95 87.70 91.52
CA SER A 101 -148.11 87.18 90.77
C SER A 101 -147.82 85.77 90.26
N LYS A 102 -148.86 84.92 90.20
CA LYS A 102 -148.77 83.51 89.78
C LYS A 102 -147.96 83.32 88.48
N ASP A 103 -148.12 84.24 87.52
CA ASP A 103 -147.47 84.18 86.20
C ASP A 103 -145.94 84.34 86.29
N GLN A 104 -145.42 85.14 87.22
CA GLN A 104 -143.97 85.35 87.39
C GLN A 104 -143.27 84.12 87.99
N LEU A 105 -143.95 83.39 88.88
CA LEU A 105 -143.44 82.13 89.42
C LEU A 105 -143.44 81.02 88.35
N GLU A 106 -144.44 81.00 87.47
CA GLU A 106 -144.50 80.05 86.35
C GLU A 106 -143.35 80.25 85.36
N GLU A 107 -143.02 81.50 84.99
CA GLU A 107 -141.85 81.79 84.14
C GLU A 107 -140.52 81.37 84.76
N HIS A 108 -140.33 81.61 86.07
CA HIS A 108 -139.09 81.23 86.76
C HIS A 108 -138.93 79.70 86.84
N ILE A 109 -140.05 78.97 86.97
CA ILE A 109 -140.05 77.49 86.88
C ILE A 109 -139.67 77.04 85.47
N VAL A 110 -140.14 77.71 84.42
CA VAL A 110 -139.77 77.39 83.02
C VAL A 110 -138.27 77.62 82.79
N ARG A 111 -137.71 78.76 83.22
CA ARG A 111 -136.27 79.03 83.08
C ARG A 111 -135.40 77.99 83.78
N LEU A 112 -135.74 77.63 85.02
CA LEU A 112 -135.01 76.59 85.75
C LEU A 112 -135.11 75.20 85.10
N ARG A 113 -136.24 74.89 84.44
CA ARG A 113 -136.38 73.65 83.66
C ARG A 113 -135.51 73.67 82.41
N GLU A 114 -135.50 74.79 81.67
CA GLU A 114 -134.62 74.96 80.52
C GLU A 114 -133.14 74.89 80.91
N GLU A 115 -132.74 75.50 82.02
CA GLU A 115 -131.36 75.42 82.54
C GLU A 115 -131.01 73.98 82.94
N LEU A 116 -131.93 73.27 83.60
CA LEU A 116 -131.75 71.86 83.93
C LEU A 116 -131.61 70.99 82.66
N ASP A 117 -132.40 71.27 81.63
CA ASP A 117 -132.34 70.54 80.36
C ASP A 117 -131.07 70.88 79.57
N ARG A 118 -130.62 72.14 79.55
CA ARG A 118 -129.30 72.52 79.00
C ARG A 118 -128.16 71.82 79.74
N GLU A 119 -128.16 71.82 81.07
CA GLU A 119 -127.14 71.09 81.84
C GLU A 119 -127.19 69.58 81.55
N ARG A 120 -128.37 68.99 81.32
CA ARG A 120 -128.51 67.58 80.92
C ARG A 120 -127.92 67.33 79.53
N GLU A 121 -128.20 68.20 78.57
CA GLU A 121 -127.65 68.15 77.22
C GLU A 121 -126.12 68.30 77.22
N GLU A 122 -125.58 69.23 78.00
CA GLU A 122 -124.13 69.42 78.16
C GLU A 122 -123.48 68.19 78.79
N ARG A 123 -124.06 67.64 79.87
CA ARG A 123 -123.56 66.40 80.49
C ARG A 123 -123.58 65.24 79.49
N SER A 124 -124.65 65.12 78.71
CA SER A 124 -124.76 64.12 77.63
C SER A 124 -123.68 64.33 76.56
N PHE A 125 -123.47 65.57 76.11
CA PHE A 125 -122.44 65.92 75.14
C PHE A 125 -121.03 65.59 75.64
N PHE A 126 -120.68 66.01 76.86
CA PHE A 126 -119.38 65.69 77.45
C PHE A 126 -119.18 64.20 77.72
N GLN A 127 -120.28 63.46 77.96
CA GLN A 127 -120.22 62.01 78.07
C GLN A 127 -119.94 61.36 76.71
N LEU A 128 -120.60 61.79 75.64
CA LEU A 128 -120.31 61.35 74.28
C LEU A 128 -118.88 61.71 73.85
N GLU A 129 -118.38 62.91 74.15
CA GLU A 129 -117.00 63.30 73.84
C GLU A 129 -115.99 62.48 74.64
N ARG A 130 -116.26 62.19 75.91
CA ARG A 130 -115.43 61.28 76.71
C ARG A 130 -115.40 59.88 76.11
N ASP A 131 -116.55 59.35 75.72
CA ASP A 131 -116.65 58.00 75.13
C ASP A 131 -115.98 57.95 73.74
N LYS A 132 -116.09 59.01 72.92
CA LYS A 132 -115.34 59.15 71.67
C LYS A 132 -113.84 59.19 71.91
N ILE A 133 -113.36 60.00 72.86
CA ILE A 133 -111.95 60.07 73.21
C ILE A 133 -111.47 58.72 73.72
N GLN A 134 -112.23 58.06 74.61
CA GLN A 134 -111.91 56.74 75.14
C GLN A 134 -111.84 55.69 74.04
N ALA A 135 -112.83 55.63 73.14
CA ALA A 135 -112.82 54.72 72.00
C ALA A 135 -111.63 55.00 71.07
N SER A 136 -111.33 56.27 70.78
CA SER A 136 -110.18 56.66 69.95
C SER A 136 -108.84 56.25 70.60
N TRP A 137 -108.73 56.39 71.92
CA TRP A 137 -107.57 55.97 72.70
C TRP A 137 -107.42 54.45 72.72
N GLU A 138 -108.50 53.70 72.94
CA GLU A 138 -108.49 52.24 72.90
C GLU A 138 -108.14 51.69 71.51
N ILE A 139 -108.67 52.29 70.44
CA ILE A 139 -108.32 51.94 69.07
C ILE A 139 -106.84 52.23 68.81
N SER A 140 -106.35 53.41 69.19
CA SER A 140 -104.95 53.79 68.99
C SER A 140 -104.00 52.91 69.79
N LYS A 141 -104.39 52.52 71.02
CA LYS A 141 -103.66 51.59 71.86
C LYS A 141 -103.59 50.20 71.22
N ARG A 142 -104.72 49.67 70.73
CA ARG A 142 -104.79 48.39 70.01
C ARG A 142 -103.91 48.41 68.76
N ARG A 143 -104.01 49.46 67.93
CA ARG A 143 -103.15 49.64 66.74
C ARG A 143 -101.67 49.68 67.08
N LEU A 144 -101.30 50.39 68.15
CA LEU A 144 -99.91 50.40 68.62
C LEU A 144 -99.44 49.02 69.09
N GLU A 145 -100.29 48.25 69.76
CA GLU A 145 -99.99 46.89 70.19
C GLU A 145 -99.87 45.92 68.99
N GLU A 146 -100.73 46.07 67.97
CA GLU A 146 -100.68 45.36 66.68
C GLU A 146 -99.38 45.67 65.93
N GLU A 147 -99.04 46.95 65.72
CA GLU A 147 -97.80 47.38 65.06
C GLU A 147 -96.55 46.90 65.81
N LYS A 148 -96.56 46.94 67.15
CA LYS A 148 -95.50 46.35 67.97
C LYS A 148 -95.41 44.84 67.77
N GLY A 149 -96.54 44.16 67.59
CA GLY A 149 -96.61 42.74 67.24
C GLY A 149 -96.01 42.45 65.88
N GLU A 150 -96.38 43.22 64.86
CA GLU A 150 -95.85 43.10 63.51
C GLU A 150 -94.34 43.38 63.44
N LEU A 151 -93.84 44.39 64.15
CA LEU A 151 -92.40 44.67 64.23
C LEU A 151 -91.63 43.50 64.84
N ARG A 152 -92.18 42.83 65.86
CA ARG A 152 -91.59 41.61 66.42
C ARG A 152 -91.62 40.46 65.42
N ASN A 153 -92.71 40.29 64.66
CA ASN A 153 -92.78 39.28 63.60
C ASN A 153 -91.74 39.53 62.51
N ARG A 154 -91.66 40.77 61.98
CA ARG A 154 -90.67 41.15 60.97
C ARG A 154 -89.22 41.02 61.46
N GLN A 155 -88.97 41.28 62.75
CA GLN A 155 -87.65 41.03 63.36
C GLN A 155 -87.32 39.54 63.37
N ARG A 156 -88.27 38.67 63.78
CA ARG A 156 -88.08 37.22 63.74
C ARG A 156 -87.88 36.69 62.33
N GLU A 157 -88.66 37.16 61.36
CA GLU A 157 -88.50 36.79 59.96
C GLU A 157 -87.11 37.15 59.42
N ARG A 158 -86.56 38.32 59.82
CA ARG A 158 -85.19 38.72 59.49
C ARG A 158 -84.16 37.80 60.15
N GLU A 159 -84.31 37.52 61.44
CA GLU A 159 -83.41 36.60 62.16
C GLU A 159 -83.44 35.18 61.56
N GLU A 160 -84.61 34.67 61.20
CA GLU A 160 -84.78 33.37 60.53
C GLU A 160 -84.19 33.36 59.11
N ALA A 161 -84.30 34.47 58.37
CA ALA A 161 -83.64 34.61 57.07
C ALA A 161 -82.11 34.64 57.21
N GLU A 162 -81.58 35.38 58.19
CA GLU A 162 -80.15 35.42 58.50
C GLU A 162 -79.62 34.05 58.92
N ALA A 163 -80.36 33.31 59.76
CA ALA A 163 -80.01 31.96 60.17
C ALA A 163 -79.98 31.00 58.96
N ARG A 164 -80.98 31.06 58.07
CA ARG A 164 -81.00 30.28 56.82
C ARG A 164 -79.80 30.60 55.94
N HIS A 165 -79.50 31.88 55.72
CA HIS A 165 -78.33 32.29 54.95
C HIS A 165 -77.01 31.83 55.56
N GLN A 166 -76.87 31.84 56.89
CA GLN A 166 -75.68 31.30 57.55
C GLN A 166 -75.52 29.80 57.28
N VAL A 167 -76.61 29.03 57.36
CA VAL A 167 -76.59 27.60 57.04
C VAL A 167 -76.23 27.37 55.56
N GLU A 168 -76.85 28.08 54.63
CA GLU A 168 -76.52 28.01 53.19
C GLU A 168 -75.03 28.31 52.94
N ILE A 169 -74.49 29.37 53.54
CA ILE A 169 -73.06 29.70 53.43
C ILE A 169 -72.18 28.56 53.95
N THR A 170 -72.56 27.92 55.06
CA THR A 170 -71.79 26.78 55.59
C THR A 170 -71.87 25.55 54.69
N GLU A 171 -73.03 25.27 54.11
CA GLU A 171 -73.23 24.18 53.15
C GLU A 171 -72.42 24.40 51.87
N TYR A 172 -72.48 25.61 51.30
CA TYR A 172 -71.68 25.97 50.12
C TYR A 172 -70.18 25.90 50.43
N LYS A 173 -69.74 26.32 51.62
CA LYS A 173 -68.33 26.17 52.03
C LYS A 173 -67.92 24.69 52.13
N GLN A 174 -68.78 23.81 52.64
CA GLN A 174 -68.48 22.38 52.70
C GLN A 174 -68.46 21.75 51.31
N LYS A 175 -69.42 22.07 50.45
CA LYS A 175 -69.46 21.63 49.04
C LYS A 175 -68.20 22.07 48.29
N LEU A 176 -67.77 23.32 48.45
CA LEU A 176 -66.54 23.82 47.84
C LEU A 176 -65.30 23.07 48.35
N LYS A 177 -65.21 22.80 49.66
CA LYS A 177 -64.11 22.01 50.22
C LYS A 177 -64.06 20.60 49.63
N HIS A 178 -65.22 19.95 49.51
CA HIS A 178 -65.34 18.60 48.95
C HIS A 178 -64.88 18.57 47.48
N VAL A 179 -65.41 19.45 46.64
CA VAL A 179 -65.02 19.56 45.23
C VAL A 179 -63.51 19.86 45.09
N LEU A 180 -62.95 20.73 45.94
CA LEU A 180 -61.51 21.00 45.93
C LEU A 180 -60.68 19.78 46.35
N SER A 181 -61.14 19.00 47.34
CA SER A 181 -60.45 17.75 47.72
C SER A 181 -60.55 16.68 46.63
N GLU A 182 -61.72 16.51 46.02
CA GLU A 182 -61.92 15.56 44.93
C GLU A 182 -61.01 15.89 43.74
N HIS A 183 -61.00 17.15 43.30
CA HIS A 183 -60.08 17.58 42.24
C HIS A 183 -58.61 17.43 42.65
N HIS A 184 -58.26 17.68 43.91
CA HIS A 184 -56.90 17.46 44.38
C HIS A 184 -56.49 15.99 44.30
N ASP A 185 -57.37 15.08 44.75
CA ASP A 185 -57.14 13.64 44.78
C ASP A 185 -57.10 13.06 43.35
N GLU A 186 -58.00 13.50 42.46
CA GLU A 186 -57.98 13.15 41.03
C GLU A 186 -56.70 13.61 40.35
N LEU A 187 -56.31 14.88 40.55
CA LEU A 187 -55.06 15.42 39.99
C LEU A 187 -53.84 14.69 40.57
N PHE A 188 -53.88 14.30 41.84
CA PHE A 188 -52.81 13.52 42.46
C PHE A 188 -52.74 12.12 41.85
N GLY A 189 -53.87 11.43 41.70
CA GLY A 189 -53.97 10.12 41.05
C GLY A 189 -53.45 10.14 39.62
N LEU A 190 -53.93 11.09 38.80
CA LEU A 190 -53.47 11.24 37.41
C LEU A 190 -51.97 11.53 37.32
N LYS A 191 -51.41 12.33 38.25
CA LYS A 191 -49.97 12.57 38.32
C LYS A 191 -49.20 11.32 38.73
N ALA A 192 -49.69 10.57 39.72
CA ALA A 192 -49.07 9.33 40.17
C ALA A 192 -49.07 8.27 39.06
N ASP A 193 -50.21 8.09 38.37
CA ASP A 193 -50.34 7.19 37.22
C ASP A 193 -49.46 7.62 36.04
N GLY A 194 -49.36 8.94 35.79
CA GLY A 194 -48.45 9.51 34.81
C GLY A 194 -46.99 9.20 35.12
N VAL A 195 -46.56 9.36 36.38
CA VAL A 195 -45.19 9.02 36.81
C VAL A 195 -44.94 7.52 36.75
N ALA A 196 -45.90 6.70 37.18
CA ALA A 196 -45.78 5.24 37.16
C ALA A 196 -45.69 4.68 35.74
N SER A 197 -46.53 5.16 34.83
CA SER A 197 -46.51 4.78 33.41
C SER A 197 -45.21 5.24 32.72
N ALA A 198 -44.78 6.49 32.94
CA ALA A 198 -43.49 6.99 32.43
C ALA A 198 -42.32 6.13 32.94
N GLY A 199 -42.29 5.84 34.24
CA GLY A 199 -41.25 5.00 34.85
C GLY A 199 -41.26 3.55 34.33
N LEU A 200 -42.42 3.00 33.98
CA LEU A 200 -42.52 1.68 33.35
C LEU A 200 -41.94 1.70 31.93
N VAL A 201 -42.28 2.71 31.13
CA VAL A 201 -41.74 2.89 29.77
C VAL A 201 -40.23 3.08 29.79
N GLU A 202 -39.70 3.90 30.71
CA GLU A 202 -38.25 4.07 30.88
C GLU A 202 -37.56 2.75 31.24
N LYS A 203 -38.14 1.96 32.16
CA LYS A 203 -37.60 0.64 32.51
C LYS A 203 -37.60 -0.33 31.32
N GLN A 204 -38.66 -0.34 30.51
CA GLN A 204 -38.71 -1.16 29.31
C GLN A 204 -37.68 -0.72 28.27
N HIS A 205 -37.58 0.58 28.01
CA HIS A 205 -36.60 1.13 27.07
C HIS A 205 -35.16 0.79 27.51
N THR A 206 -34.83 1.00 28.79
CA THR A 206 -33.50 0.67 29.32
C THR A 206 -33.19 -0.83 29.23
N GLN A 207 -34.17 -1.70 29.47
CA GLN A 207 -34.01 -3.16 29.28
C GLN A 207 -33.77 -3.52 27.81
N SER A 208 -34.54 -2.95 26.87
CA SER A 208 -34.36 -3.16 25.43
C SER A 208 -33.00 -2.64 24.96
N GLU A 209 -32.56 -1.47 25.42
CA GLU A 209 -31.25 -0.91 25.09
C GLU A 209 -30.11 -1.81 25.59
N ILE A 210 -30.22 -2.34 26.82
CA ILE A 210 -29.26 -3.31 27.34
C ILE A 210 -29.24 -4.58 26.49
N GLY A 211 -30.40 -5.09 26.06
CA GLY A 211 -30.52 -6.22 25.15
C GLY A 211 -29.80 -5.98 23.83
N LEU A 212 -30.12 -4.88 23.15
CA LEU A 212 -29.49 -4.50 21.87
C LEU A 212 -27.98 -4.31 21.99
N ARG A 213 -27.48 -3.75 23.09
CA ARG A 213 -26.03 -3.63 23.35
C ARG A 213 -25.37 -5.00 23.48
N ARG A 214 -26.02 -5.96 24.16
CA ARG A 214 -25.50 -7.35 24.26
C ARG A 214 -25.47 -8.01 22.89
N ASP A 215 -26.54 -7.89 22.11
CA ASP A 215 -26.62 -8.47 20.76
C ASP A 215 -25.57 -7.87 19.83
N LEU A 216 -25.34 -6.55 19.91
CA LEU A 216 -24.28 -5.88 19.15
C LEU A 216 -22.89 -6.39 19.54
N HIS A 217 -22.62 -6.59 20.83
CA HIS A 217 -21.36 -7.17 21.28
C HIS A 217 -21.19 -8.64 20.85
N ALA A 218 -22.25 -9.43 20.91
CA ALA A 218 -22.23 -10.83 20.44
C ALA A 218 -21.96 -10.89 18.92
N LEU A 219 -22.69 -10.11 18.12
CA LEU A 219 -22.49 -10.04 16.67
C LEU A 219 -21.08 -9.55 16.31
N GLN A 220 -20.52 -8.62 17.08
CA GLN A 220 -19.14 -8.16 16.90
C GLN A 220 -18.12 -9.25 17.22
N ALA A 221 -18.36 -10.09 18.24
CA ALA A 221 -17.53 -11.24 18.55
C ALA A 221 -17.59 -12.29 17.44
N ASP A 222 -18.78 -12.66 16.99
CA ASP A 222 -19.00 -13.61 15.88
C ASP A 222 -18.34 -13.13 14.58
N TYR A 223 -18.43 -11.83 14.28
CA TYR A 223 -17.76 -11.24 13.13
C TYR A 223 -16.23 -11.37 13.23
N ARG A 224 -15.65 -11.11 14.41
CA ARG A 224 -14.21 -11.27 14.64
C ARG A 224 -13.78 -12.74 14.52
N GLU A 225 -14.57 -13.66 15.06
CA GLU A 225 -14.31 -15.10 14.95
C GLU A 225 -14.36 -15.58 13.50
N LYS A 226 -15.41 -15.21 12.74
CA LYS A 226 -15.52 -15.52 11.31
C LYS A 226 -14.36 -14.94 10.51
N LYS A 227 -13.94 -13.71 10.81
CA LYS A 227 -12.78 -13.09 10.17
C LYS A 227 -11.50 -13.89 10.45
N LEU A 228 -11.24 -14.24 11.71
CA LEU A 228 -10.09 -15.07 12.09
C LEU A 228 -10.14 -16.46 11.45
N HIS A 229 -11.32 -17.07 11.38
CA HIS A 229 -11.52 -18.36 10.72
C HIS A 229 -11.16 -18.27 9.23
N ASN A 230 -11.69 -17.26 8.52
CA ASN A 230 -11.37 -17.03 7.11
C ASN A 230 -9.87 -16.77 6.89
N ASP A 231 -9.25 -15.94 7.73
CA ASP A 231 -7.81 -15.65 7.66
C ASP A 231 -6.98 -16.93 7.86
N ASN A 232 -7.40 -17.81 8.78
CA ASN A 232 -6.77 -19.11 8.99
C ASN A 232 -6.97 -20.05 7.80
N SER A 233 -8.18 -20.14 7.25
CA SER A 233 -8.45 -20.95 6.04
C SER A 233 -7.62 -20.49 4.85
N ILE A 234 -7.45 -19.18 4.65
CA ILE A 234 -6.59 -18.64 3.60
C ILE A 234 -5.13 -19.04 3.83
N LYS A 235 -4.61 -18.90 5.05
CA LYS A 235 -3.24 -19.32 5.40
C LYS A 235 -3.02 -20.82 5.20
N GLU A 236 -3.98 -21.65 5.61
CA GLU A 236 -3.92 -23.10 5.39
C GLU A 236 -3.90 -23.44 3.90
N LEU A 237 -4.72 -22.77 3.09
CA LEU A 237 -4.74 -22.97 1.64
C LEU A 237 -3.43 -22.53 0.99
N GLN A 238 -2.86 -21.40 1.42
CA GLN A 238 -1.55 -20.93 0.96
C GLN A 238 -0.43 -21.90 1.33
N LEU A 239 -0.45 -22.47 2.54
CA LEU A 239 0.55 -23.45 2.98
C LEU A 239 0.43 -24.74 2.17
N LYS A 240 -0.79 -25.24 1.94
CA LYS A 240 -1.03 -26.40 1.07
C LYS A 240 -0.51 -26.17 -0.34
N HIS A 241 -0.79 -25.00 -0.92
CA HIS A 241 -0.28 -24.64 -2.24
C HIS A 241 1.25 -24.59 -2.28
N GLN A 242 1.91 -24.03 -1.26
CA GLN A 242 3.38 -24.03 -1.17
C GLN A 242 3.95 -25.46 -1.11
N VAL A 243 3.33 -26.35 -0.33
CA VAL A 243 3.75 -27.75 -0.25
C VAL A 243 3.60 -28.45 -1.61
N GLU A 244 2.48 -28.26 -2.29
CA GLU A 244 2.24 -28.80 -3.64
C GLU A 244 3.26 -28.29 -4.66
N LEU A 245 3.60 -26.99 -4.63
CA LEU A 245 4.65 -26.41 -5.48
C LEU A 245 6.01 -27.03 -5.19
N MET A 246 6.40 -27.17 -3.92
CA MET A 246 7.66 -27.81 -3.53
C MET A 246 7.74 -29.28 -3.96
N GLU A 247 6.64 -30.03 -3.82
CA GLU A 247 6.58 -31.42 -4.28
C GLU A 247 6.70 -31.51 -5.80
N LEU A 248 6.06 -30.59 -6.53
CA LEU A 248 6.14 -30.51 -7.98
C LEU A 248 7.56 -30.16 -8.45
N GLU A 249 8.20 -29.16 -7.84
CA GLU A 249 9.60 -28.78 -8.09
C GLU A 249 10.53 -29.98 -7.86
N LYS A 250 10.42 -30.64 -6.70
CA LYS A 250 11.20 -31.85 -6.39
C LYS A 250 10.99 -32.96 -7.41
N ASN A 251 9.76 -33.14 -7.90
CA ASN A 251 9.47 -34.14 -8.92
C ASN A 251 10.08 -33.78 -10.28
N TYR A 252 10.07 -32.50 -10.66
CA TYR A 252 10.75 -32.03 -11.87
C TYR A 252 12.27 -32.14 -11.77
N GLU A 253 12.86 -31.79 -10.63
CA GLU A 253 14.30 -31.96 -10.37
C GLU A 253 14.72 -33.43 -10.50
N LYS A 254 13.96 -34.36 -9.89
CA LYS A 254 14.22 -35.80 -10.05
C LYS A 254 14.18 -36.22 -11.51
N ARG A 255 13.11 -35.88 -12.24
CA ARG A 255 12.99 -36.21 -13.67
C ARG A 255 14.12 -35.60 -14.50
N PHE A 256 14.53 -34.38 -14.19
CA PHE A 256 15.63 -33.70 -14.88
C PHE A 256 16.97 -34.39 -14.63
N THR A 257 17.29 -34.74 -13.37
CA THR A 257 18.52 -35.46 -13.03
C THR A 257 18.57 -36.86 -13.66
N GLU A 258 17.46 -37.60 -13.64
CA GLU A 258 17.33 -38.89 -14.32
C GLU A 258 17.56 -38.76 -15.84
N LEU A 259 16.96 -37.76 -16.47
CA LEU A 259 17.15 -37.46 -17.89
C LEU A 259 18.61 -37.10 -18.18
N GLN A 260 19.24 -36.26 -17.36
CA GLN A 260 20.64 -35.87 -17.50
C GLN A 260 21.57 -37.08 -17.39
N VAL A 261 21.35 -37.95 -16.39
CA VAL A 261 22.14 -39.17 -16.20
C VAL A 261 21.98 -40.13 -17.37
N THR A 262 20.76 -40.35 -17.86
CA THR A 262 20.53 -41.24 -19.01
C THR A 262 21.18 -40.73 -20.29
N HIS A 263 21.11 -39.42 -20.56
CA HIS A 263 21.80 -38.83 -21.71
C HIS A 263 23.32 -38.83 -21.56
N HIS A 264 23.84 -38.59 -20.36
CA HIS A 264 25.28 -38.68 -20.09
C HIS A 264 25.80 -40.09 -20.32
N LYS A 265 25.10 -41.11 -19.79
CA LYS A 265 25.42 -42.53 -20.04
C LYS A 265 25.42 -42.87 -21.52
N LYS A 266 24.39 -42.46 -22.28
CA LYS A 266 24.33 -42.66 -23.75
C LYS A 266 25.51 -42.00 -24.46
N ARG A 267 25.84 -40.76 -24.10
CA ARG A 267 26.98 -40.03 -24.67
C ARG A 267 28.29 -40.75 -24.39
N GLN A 268 28.51 -41.19 -23.15
CA GLN A 268 29.73 -41.87 -22.75
C GLN A 268 29.87 -43.21 -23.46
N LEU A 269 28.79 -43.99 -23.57
CA LEU A 269 28.78 -45.23 -24.35
C LEU A 269 29.15 -44.98 -25.83
N MET A 270 28.62 -43.93 -26.45
CA MET A 270 29.00 -43.55 -27.83
C MET A 270 30.48 -43.19 -27.95
N VAL A 271 31.01 -42.39 -27.00
CA VAL A 271 32.43 -42.04 -26.96
C VAL A 271 33.29 -43.30 -26.81
N ASP A 272 32.99 -44.16 -25.84
CA ASP A 272 33.71 -45.40 -25.58
C ASP A 272 33.68 -46.36 -26.78
N THR A 273 32.55 -46.41 -27.50
CA THR A 273 32.41 -47.23 -28.70
C THR A 273 33.30 -46.70 -29.83
N GLU A 274 33.30 -45.39 -30.06
CA GLU A 274 34.11 -44.77 -31.10
C GLU A 274 35.61 -44.72 -30.76
N THR A 275 35.98 -44.61 -29.49
CA THR A 275 37.39 -44.72 -29.06
C THR A 275 37.92 -46.13 -29.26
N LYS A 276 37.14 -47.17 -28.90
CA LYS A 276 37.50 -48.57 -29.20
C LYS A 276 37.71 -48.81 -30.69
N LYS A 277 36.78 -48.38 -31.55
CA LYS A 277 36.94 -48.49 -33.01
C LYS A 277 38.23 -47.82 -33.52
N ARG A 278 38.54 -46.61 -33.04
CA ARG A 278 39.80 -45.93 -33.37
C ARG A 278 41.02 -46.70 -32.88
N GLN A 279 40.98 -47.20 -31.66
CA GLN A 279 42.06 -47.98 -31.06
C GLN A 279 42.31 -49.29 -31.83
N ASP A 280 41.25 -49.98 -32.25
CA ASP A 280 41.35 -51.18 -33.08
C ASP A 280 41.94 -50.87 -34.46
N ALA A 281 41.49 -49.79 -35.11
CA ALA A 281 42.03 -49.36 -36.41
C ALA A 281 43.53 -48.99 -36.32
N VAL A 282 43.92 -48.24 -35.28
CA VAL A 282 45.32 -47.90 -35.01
C VAL A 282 46.14 -49.16 -34.74
N SER A 283 45.61 -50.10 -33.96
CA SER A 283 46.29 -51.38 -33.67
C SER A 283 46.49 -52.20 -34.94
N GLN A 284 45.50 -52.25 -35.84
CA GLN A 284 45.64 -52.93 -37.13
C GLN A 284 46.70 -52.27 -38.02
N ILE A 285 46.71 -50.93 -38.11
CA ILE A 285 47.73 -50.20 -38.88
C ILE A 285 49.11 -50.46 -38.30
N THR A 286 49.25 -50.37 -36.97
CA THR A 286 50.51 -50.63 -36.26
C THR A 286 51.01 -52.04 -36.53
N CYS A 287 50.14 -53.06 -36.46
CA CYS A 287 50.51 -54.44 -36.79
C CYS A 287 50.95 -54.61 -38.26
N ARG A 288 50.26 -53.97 -39.21
CA ARG A 288 50.66 -53.98 -40.63
C ARG A 288 52.01 -53.31 -40.85
N MET A 289 52.24 -52.17 -40.21
CA MET A 289 53.52 -51.45 -40.29
C MET A 289 54.64 -52.25 -39.64
N GLN A 290 54.39 -52.86 -38.48
CA GLN A 290 55.36 -53.71 -37.80
C GLN A 290 55.77 -54.89 -38.69
N LYS A 291 54.80 -55.62 -39.26
CA LYS A 291 55.08 -56.71 -40.21
C LYS A 291 55.94 -56.26 -41.38
N ARG A 292 55.68 -55.05 -41.92
CA ARG A 292 56.47 -54.49 -43.02
C ARG A 292 57.90 -54.14 -42.60
N VAL A 293 58.07 -53.60 -41.39
CA VAL A 293 59.39 -53.35 -40.79
C VAL A 293 60.14 -54.67 -40.60
N ASP A 294 59.48 -55.70 -40.08
CA ASP A 294 60.07 -57.03 -39.87
C ASP A 294 60.52 -57.62 -41.22
N SER A 295 59.67 -57.64 -42.24
CA SER A 295 60.04 -58.11 -43.59
C SER A 295 61.19 -57.32 -44.21
N LEU A 296 61.19 -55.99 -44.10
CA LEU A 296 62.31 -55.17 -44.58
C LEU A 296 63.61 -55.46 -43.84
N THR A 297 63.53 -55.74 -42.54
CA THR A 297 64.69 -56.10 -41.72
C THR A 297 65.25 -57.46 -42.15
N GLU A 298 64.39 -58.45 -42.39
CA GLU A 298 64.78 -59.76 -42.91
C GLU A 298 65.42 -59.66 -44.30
N GLU A 299 64.86 -58.86 -45.20
CA GLU A 299 65.43 -58.60 -46.53
C GLU A 299 66.81 -57.94 -46.42
N HIS A 300 66.95 -56.92 -45.57
CA HIS A 300 68.23 -56.27 -45.32
C HIS A 300 69.26 -57.25 -44.73
N ASP A 301 68.88 -58.07 -43.75
CA ASP A 301 69.75 -59.08 -43.14
C ASP A 301 70.18 -60.14 -44.16
N ALA A 302 69.29 -60.55 -45.06
CA ALA A 302 69.61 -61.47 -46.14
C ALA A 302 70.63 -60.86 -47.12
N VAL A 303 70.46 -59.60 -47.51
CA VAL A 303 71.43 -58.88 -48.36
C VAL A 303 72.77 -58.70 -47.66
N LEU A 304 72.78 -58.37 -46.36
CA LEU A 304 73.99 -58.24 -45.57
C LEU A 304 74.73 -59.58 -45.44
N LYS A 305 74.01 -60.68 -45.18
CA LYS A 305 74.58 -62.04 -45.18
C LYS A 305 75.17 -62.40 -46.54
N HIS A 306 74.42 -62.19 -47.63
CA HIS A 306 74.91 -62.47 -48.98
C HIS A 306 76.20 -61.67 -49.28
N LYS A 307 76.26 -60.40 -48.90
CA LYS A 307 77.49 -59.58 -49.03
C LYS A 307 78.62 -60.13 -48.17
N ALA A 308 78.36 -60.49 -46.91
CA ALA A 308 79.36 -61.07 -46.02
C ALA A 308 79.92 -62.40 -46.58
N ASP A 309 79.05 -63.27 -47.09
CA ASP A 309 79.43 -64.53 -47.72
C ASP A 309 80.24 -64.32 -49.00
N TYR A 310 79.85 -63.33 -49.82
CA TYR A 310 80.63 -62.91 -50.99
C TYR A 310 82.04 -62.44 -50.59
N TYR A 311 82.16 -61.56 -49.60
CA TYR A 311 83.46 -61.08 -49.11
C TYR A 311 84.28 -62.21 -48.48
N SER A 312 83.67 -63.12 -47.71
CA SER A 312 84.32 -64.30 -47.14
C SER A 312 84.86 -65.23 -48.24
N THR A 313 84.08 -65.43 -49.30
CA THR A 313 84.49 -66.23 -50.46
C THR A 313 85.63 -65.56 -51.23
N LEU A 314 85.55 -64.25 -51.46
CA LEU A 314 86.62 -63.47 -52.07
C LEU A 314 87.90 -63.53 -51.23
N GLN A 315 87.77 -63.38 -49.91
CA GLN A 315 88.89 -63.47 -48.99
C GLN A 315 89.53 -64.86 -49.00
N LYS A 316 88.74 -65.94 -49.04
CA LYS A 316 89.25 -67.32 -49.22
C LYS A 316 89.98 -67.49 -50.55
N LYS A 317 89.45 -66.94 -51.66
CA LYS A 317 90.13 -66.97 -52.97
C LYS A 317 91.45 -66.21 -52.94
N LEU A 318 91.45 -64.99 -52.38
CA LEU A 318 92.66 -64.18 -52.19
C LEU A 318 93.69 -64.92 -51.34
N GLN A 319 93.26 -65.63 -50.29
CA GLN A 319 94.15 -66.45 -49.46
C GLN A 319 94.73 -67.64 -50.24
N GLN A 320 93.89 -68.35 -51.01
CA GLN A 320 94.35 -69.45 -51.87
C GLN A 320 95.36 -68.97 -52.91
N ASP A 321 95.12 -67.83 -53.55
CA ASP A 321 96.04 -67.25 -54.53
C ASP A 321 97.33 -66.78 -53.84
N GLN A 322 97.26 -66.22 -52.63
CA GLN A 322 98.43 -65.91 -51.83
C GLN A 322 99.27 -67.16 -51.50
N ASP A 323 98.62 -68.27 -51.14
CA ASP A 323 99.29 -69.53 -50.82
C ASP A 323 99.89 -70.20 -52.07
N LYS A 324 99.20 -70.12 -53.22
CA LYS A 324 99.75 -70.54 -54.53
C LYS A 324 100.99 -69.71 -54.89
N LEU A 325 100.90 -68.38 -54.81
CA LEU A 325 102.04 -67.50 -55.08
C LEU A 325 103.21 -67.75 -54.13
N LYS A 326 102.96 -68.02 -52.84
CA LYS A 326 104.00 -68.46 -51.91
C LYS A 326 104.59 -69.83 -52.29
N GLY A 327 103.76 -70.76 -52.75
CA GLY A 327 104.20 -72.07 -53.26
C GLY A 327 105.07 -71.94 -54.50
N GLU A 328 104.65 -71.14 -55.48
CA GLU A 328 105.42 -70.78 -56.67
C GLU A 328 106.72 -70.07 -56.30
N GLN A 329 106.68 -69.14 -55.34
CA GLN A 329 107.88 -68.47 -54.82
C GLN A 329 108.84 -69.45 -54.15
N ALA A 330 108.34 -70.44 -53.40
CA ALA A 330 109.16 -71.50 -52.80
C ALA A 330 109.74 -72.45 -53.85
N GLN A 331 108.99 -72.79 -54.90
CA GLN A 331 109.47 -73.57 -56.04
C GLN A 331 110.53 -72.80 -56.84
N ALA A 332 110.29 -71.51 -57.13
CA ALA A 332 111.24 -70.62 -57.76
C ALA A 332 112.53 -70.50 -56.93
N ARG A 333 112.43 -70.37 -55.61
CA ARG A 333 113.61 -70.40 -54.70
C ARG A 333 114.32 -71.75 -54.72
N LYS A 334 113.62 -72.88 -54.79
CA LYS A 334 114.24 -74.22 -54.94
C LYS A 334 114.94 -74.37 -56.28
N LEU A 335 114.33 -73.89 -57.37
CA LEU A 335 114.92 -73.85 -58.70
C LEU A 335 116.14 -72.93 -58.73
N GLN A 336 116.06 -71.76 -58.08
CA GLN A 336 117.16 -70.83 -57.92
C GLN A 336 118.30 -71.49 -57.12
N LEU A 337 118.03 -72.14 -55.98
CA LEU A 337 119.03 -72.92 -55.24
C LEU A 337 119.64 -74.06 -56.06
N LYS A 338 118.85 -74.74 -56.91
CA LYS A 338 119.38 -75.76 -57.85
C LYS A 338 120.27 -75.11 -58.89
N LYS A 339 119.85 -73.99 -59.47
CA LYS A 339 120.64 -73.21 -60.44
C LYS A 339 121.89 -72.60 -59.79
N ASP A 340 121.84 -72.21 -58.53
CA ASP A 340 122.97 -71.71 -57.74
C ASP A 340 123.95 -72.85 -57.41
N ARG A 341 123.47 -74.08 -57.19
CA ARG A 341 124.32 -75.27 -57.07
C ARG A 341 124.94 -75.67 -58.41
N GLU A 342 124.19 -75.60 -59.51
CA GLU A 342 124.71 -75.78 -60.87
C GLU A 342 125.72 -74.68 -61.22
N LEU A 343 125.47 -73.43 -60.83
CA LEU A 343 126.38 -72.30 -60.95
C LEU A 343 127.61 -72.48 -60.06
N SER A 344 127.47 -72.99 -58.84
CA SER A 344 128.59 -73.28 -57.92
C SER A 344 129.47 -74.43 -58.46
N ALA A 345 128.86 -75.47 -59.02
CA ALA A 345 129.57 -76.56 -59.70
C ALA A 345 130.23 -76.11 -61.02
N ALA A 346 129.57 -75.21 -61.77
CA ALA A 346 130.14 -74.55 -62.92
C ALA A 346 131.25 -73.57 -62.53
N GLN A 347 131.16 -72.89 -61.38
CA GLN A 347 132.16 -71.98 -60.81
C GLN A 347 133.40 -72.71 -60.28
N GLN A 348 133.25 -73.94 -59.74
CA GLN A 348 134.39 -74.80 -59.40
C GLN A 348 135.12 -75.30 -60.66
N LYS A 349 134.40 -75.61 -61.75
CA LYS A 349 135.01 -75.88 -63.07
C LYS A 349 135.64 -74.61 -63.68
N ASN A 350 135.04 -73.45 -63.44
CA ASN A 350 135.59 -72.14 -63.80
C ASN A 350 136.81 -71.75 -62.92
N GLN A 351 137.01 -72.40 -61.77
CA GLN A 351 138.18 -72.17 -60.89
C GLN A 351 139.45 -72.82 -61.46
N VAL A 352 139.30 -73.90 -62.25
CA VAL A 352 140.37 -74.57 -63.01
C VAL A 352 140.65 -73.86 -64.35
N LEU A 353 139.68 -73.11 -64.89
CA LEU A 353 139.84 -72.24 -66.06
C LEU A 353 140.19 -70.78 -65.68
N LYS A 354 140.12 -70.41 -64.39
CA LYS A 354 140.55 -69.11 -63.83
C LYS A 354 142.06 -68.94 -63.74
N THR A 355 142.83 -70.02 -63.75
CA THR A 355 144.29 -69.97 -63.95
C THR A 355 144.68 -69.77 -65.42
N SER A 356 143.74 -69.96 -66.36
CA SER A 356 143.92 -69.65 -67.80
C SER A 356 143.24 -68.35 -68.26
N LEU A 357 142.61 -67.61 -67.34
CA LEU A 357 141.92 -66.32 -67.60
C LEU A 357 142.42 -65.23 -66.64
N GLN A 358 143.73 -65.25 -66.37
CA GLN A 358 144.47 -64.23 -65.62
C GLN A 358 145.20 -63.25 -66.57
N GLU A 359 145.04 -63.39 -67.90
CA GLU A 359 145.63 -62.52 -68.93
C GLU A 359 144.64 -61.62 -69.68
N ALA A 360 143.34 -61.67 -69.40
CA ALA A 360 142.39 -60.69 -69.94
C ALA A 360 141.39 -60.33 -68.85
N GLN A 361 141.85 -59.47 -67.93
CA GLN A 361 141.39 -58.08 -67.87
C GLN A 361 139.90 -57.99 -67.56
N GLN A 362 139.56 -57.82 -66.29
CA GLN A 362 139.47 -56.50 -65.67
C GLN A 362 138.41 -55.61 -66.31
N LYS A 363 137.40 -55.33 -65.46
CA LYS A 363 136.55 -54.13 -65.44
C LYS A 363 135.48 -54.09 -66.55
N LEU A 364 134.26 -53.65 -66.30
CA LEU A 364 133.62 -53.15 -65.10
C LEU A 364 132.11 -53.36 -65.36
N PRO A 365 131.39 -53.93 -64.40
CA PRO A 365 130.11 -54.56 -64.66
C PRO A 365 128.92 -53.64 -64.36
N GLU A 366 127.74 -54.25 -64.38
CA GLU A 366 126.56 -53.95 -63.55
C GLU A 366 125.66 -52.78 -64.01
N LEU A 367 124.42 -53.10 -64.41
CA LEU A 367 123.24 -53.19 -63.52
C LEU A 367 122.98 -51.84 -62.84
N GLN A 368 121.79 -51.27 -63.06
CA GLN A 368 120.82 -50.94 -62.00
C GLN A 368 119.74 -49.97 -62.50
N LYS A 369 118.49 -50.46 -62.58
CA LYS A 369 117.40 -50.13 -61.63
C LYS A 369 116.60 -48.92 -62.14
N LEU A 370 115.41 -49.06 -62.74
CA LEU A 370 114.17 -49.57 -62.13
C LEU A 370 114.09 -49.42 -60.62
N LEU A 371 113.09 -48.66 -60.21
CA LEU A 371 112.42 -48.72 -58.90
C LEU A 371 112.95 -47.73 -57.86
N GLN A 372 112.45 -46.51 -57.97
CA GLN A 372 111.97 -45.80 -56.78
C GLN A 372 110.82 -44.88 -57.20
N GLU A 373 109.61 -45.43 -57.24
CA GLU A 373 108.70 -45.48 -56.08
C GLU A 373 107.94 -44.14 -55.95
N HIS A 374 106.67 -44.14 -56.31
CA HIS A 374 105.55 -44.45 -55.42
C HIS A 374 105.17 -43.24 -54.55
N LYS A 375 103.92 -42.79 -54.77
CA LYS A 375 102.98 -42.33 -53.73
C LYS A 375 103.19 -40.90 -53.24
N GLU A 376 102.19 -40.08 -52.95
CA GLU A 376 100.73 -40.15 -52.95
C GLU A 376 100.31 -38.73 -52.55
N ALA A 377 99.59 -37.98 -53.39
CA ALA A 377 98.75 -36.84 -52.94
C ALA A 377 97.98 -36.22 -54.13
N LYS A 378 96.91 -36.88 -54.63
CA LYS A 378 95.93 -36.18 -55.49
C LYS A 378 94.57 -36.90 -55.64
N SER A 379 93.87 -37.15 -54.54
CA SER A 379 92.46 -37.60 -54.59
C SER A 379 91.55 -37.00 -53.50
N LYS A 380 91.56 -35.67 -53.34
CA LYS A 380 90.52 -34.94 -52.59
C LYS A 380 90.00 -33.73 -53.38
N MET A 381 89.11 -33.96 -54.36
CA MET A 381 88.30 -32.91 -55.00
C MET A 381 86.85 -33.37 -55.28
N ALA A 382 86.12 -33.83 -54.26
CA ALA A 382 84.70 -34.20 -54.41
C ALA A 382 83.80 -33.87 -53.19
N SER A 383 84.08 -32.80 -52.43
CA SER A 383 83.24 -32.39 -51.28
C SER A 383 82.98 -30.87 -51.12
N LYS A 384 83.54 -30.00 -51.97
CA LYS A 384 83.36 -28.53 -51.84
C LYS A 384 82.09 -27.96 -52.49
N ALA A 385 81.48 -28.67 -53.45
CA ALA A 385 80.30 -28.17 -54.17
C ALA A 385 78.98 -28.39 -53.39
N ARG A 386 78.85 -29.49 -52.64
CA ARG A 386 77.63 -29.79 -51.84
C ARG A 386 77.46 -28.88 -50.63
N VAL A 387 78.56 -28.43 -50.01
CA VAL A 387 78.52 -27.55 -48.83
C VAL A 387 78.00 -26.15 -49.17
N LYS A 388 78.34 -25.62 -50.36
CA LYS A 388 77.87 -24.29 -50.79
C LYS A 388 76.38 -24.22 -51.10
N VAL A 389 75.77 -25.32 -51.58
CA VAL A 389 74.33 -25.39 -51.87
C VAL A 389 73.53 -25.40 -50.58
N LEU A 390 73.95 -26.20 -49.59
CA LEU A 390 73.30 -26.27 -48.27
C LEU A 390 73.42 -24.94 -47.49
N ASP A 391 74.55 -24.23 -47.59
CA ASP A 391 74.72 -22.90 -46.99
C ASP A 391 73.79 -21.84 -47.62
N GLN A 392 73.47 -21.98 -48.90
CA GLN A 392 72.55 -21.06 -49.59
C GLN A 392 71.10 -21.32 -49.14
N GLU A 393 70.68 -22.59 -49.11
CA GLU A 393 69.35 -22.99 -48.64
C GLU A 393 69.10 -22.59 -47.18
N LEU A 394 70.11 -22.68 -46.32
CA LEU A 394 70.01 -22.31 -44.90
C LEU A 394 69.86 -20.79 -44.71
N ARG A 395 70.50 -19.97 -45.57
CA ARG A 395 70.32 -18.51 -45.59
C ARG A 395 68.92 -18.11 -46.08
N ASP A 396 68.44 -18.73 -47.15
CA ASP A 396 67.12 -18.43 -47.71
C ASP A 396 66.00 -18.81 -46.73
N LEU A 397 66.13 -19.96 -46.06
CA LEU A 397 65.16 -20.39 -45.03
C LEU A 397 65.18 -19.48 -43.79
N SER A 398 66.35 -18.97 -43.39
CA SER A 398 66.48 -18.03 -42.28
C SER A 398 65.82 -16.68 -42.58
N LEU A 399 65.96 -16.18 -43.82
CA LEU A 399 65.27 -14.97 -44.29
C LEU A 399 63.75 -15.16 -44.33
N GLN A 400 63.27 -16.31 -44.81
CA GLN A 400 61.83 -16.63 -44.80
C GLN A 400 61.28 -16.69 -43.37
N HIS A 401 62.02 -17.26 -42.43
CA HIS A 401 61.63 -17.31 -41.02
C HIS A 401 61.50 -15.90 -40.41
N GLN A 402 62.48 -15.02 -40.65
CA GLN A 402 62.44 -13.64 -40.15
C GLN A 402 61.26 -12.84 -40.73
N LEU A 403 60.96 -13.01 -42.02
CA LEU A 403 59.80 -12.36 -42.65
C LEU A 403 58.48 -12.87 -42.07
N LEU A 404 58.36 -14.18 -41.84
CA LEU A 404 57.18 -14.78 -41.25
C LEU A 404 56.98 -14.31 -39.80
N GLN A 405 58.07 -14.19 -39.03
CA GLN A 405 58.05 -13.72 -37.66
C GLN A 405 57.62 -12.25 -37.56
N CYS A 406 58.15 -11.38 -38.44
CA CYS A 406 57.74 -9.99 -38.53
C CYS A 406 56.26 -9.84 -38.93
N GLY A 407 55.77 -10.72 -39.82
CA GLY A 407 54.35 -10.81 -40.18
C GLY A 407 53.46 -11.24 -39.01
N PHE A 408 53.89 -12.24 -38.23
CA PHE A 408 53.18 -12.71 -37.04
C PHE A 408 53.04 -11.60 -35.99
N GLU A 409 54.14 -10.92 -35.65
CA GLU A 409 54.14 -9.80 -34.69
C GLU A 409 53.20 -8.66 -35.13
N LYS A 410 53.05 -8.44 -36.45
CA LYS A 410 52.12 -7.44 -36.98
C LYS A 410 50.66 -7.86 -36.78
N VAL A 411 50.34 -9.12 -37.08
CA VAL A 411 48.98 -9.66 -36.89
C VAL A 411 48.60 -9.71 -35.42
N GLU A 412 49.54 -10.02 -34.53
CA GLU A 412 49.29 -9.97 -33.08
C GLU A 412 48.98 -8.56 -32.58
N ARG A 413 49.73 -7.55 -33.05
CA ARG A 413 49.42 -6.15 -32.74
C ARG A 413 48.05 -5.73 -33.27
N GLU A 414 47.71 -6.10 -34.49
CA GLU A 414 46.39 -5.80 -35.07
C GLU A 414 45.26 -6.49 -34.28
N ARG A 415 45.44 -7.73 -33.84
CA ARG A 415 44.50 -8.45 -32.96
C ARG A 415 44.31 -7.70 -31.64
N ASP A 416 45.41 -7.33 -30.99
CA ASP A 416 45.37 -6.69 -29.67
C ASP A 416 44.70 -5.30 -29.74
N GLU A 417 45.02 -4.51 -30.76
CA GLU A 417 44.33 -3.23 -31.02
C GLU A 417 42.82 -3.40 -31.27
N VAL A 418 42.41 -4.46 -31.98
CA VAL A 418 40.99 -4.75 -32.22
C VAL A 418 40.29 -5.17 -30.94
N LEU A 419 40.94 -5.97 -30.10
CA LEU A 419 40.40 -6.38 -28.81
C LEU A 419 40.24 -5.20 -27.84
N GLU A 420 41.21 -4.29 -27.80
CA GLU A 420 41.11 -3.05 -27.01
C GLU A 420 39.93 -2.19 -27.49
N LYS A 421 39.84 -1.90 -28.80
CA LYS A 421 38.73 -1.13 -29.38
C LYS A 421 37.37 -1.78 -29.14
N GLN A 422 37.27 -3.11 -29.23
CA GLN A 422 36.05 -3.83 -28.93
C GLN A 422 35.65 -3.66 -27.46
N THR A 423 36.63 -3.75 -26.55
CA THR A 423 36.41 -3.60 -25.11
C THR A 423 35.95 -2.17 -24.77
N GLU A 424 36.58 -1.15 -25.36
CA GLU A 424 36.17 0.25 -25.24
C GLU A 424 34.74 0.47 -25.74
N ALA A 425 34.40 -0.03 -26.94
CA ALA A 425 33.06 0.10 -27.50
C ALA A 425 31.98 -0.58 -26.62
N ILE A 426 32.28 -1.74 -26.04
CA ILE A 426 31.38 -2.42 -25.09
C ILE A 426 31.18 -1.57 -23.84
N GLN A 427 32.24 -0.96 -23.30
CA GLN A 427 32.15 -0.09 -22.13
C GLN A 427 31.33 1.17 -22.42
N GLU A 428 31.55 1.83 -23.56
CA GLU A 428 30.76 3.00 -23.96
C GLU A 428 29.27 2.70 -24.10
N VAL A 429 28.91 1.57 -24.73
CA VAL A 429 27.50 1.16 -24.87
C VAL A 429 26.88 0.89 -23.50
N ARG A 430 27.61 0.22 -22.60
CA ARG A 430 27.16 -0.01 -21.21
C ARG A 430 26.97 1.30 -20.46
N GLN A 431 27.91 2.23 -20.56
CA GLN A 431 27.80 3.56 -19.93
C GLN A 431 26.59 4.33 -20.48
N ARG A 432 26.42 4.41 -21.81
CA ARG A 432 25.26 5.06 -22.43
C ARG A 432 23.93 4.43 -21.98
N SER A 433 23.87 3.10 -21.92
CA SER A 433 22.69 2.39 -21.42
C SER A 433 22.40 2.73 -19.96
N SER A 434 23.44 2.74 -19.11
CA SER A 434 23.30 3.08 -17.69
C SER A 434 22.82 4.53 -17.47
N LEU A 435 23.32 5.48 -18.26
CA LEU A 435 22.87 6.87 -18.20
C LEU A 435 21.42 7.02 -18.68
N LYS A 436 21.02 6.29 -19.74
CA LYS A 436 19.62 6.25 -20.19
C LYS A 436 18.71 5.66 -19.11
N HIS A 437 19.14 4.57 -18.46
CA HIS A 437 18.40 3.95 -17.38
C HIS A 437 18.20 4.92 -16.21
N LEU A 438 19.28 5.55 -15.73
CA LEU A 438 19.23 6.54 -14.66
C LEU A 438 18.33 7.74 -15.01
N LEU A 439 18.34 8.19 -16.26
CA LEU A 439 17.47 9.28 -16.73
C LEU A 439 15.99 8.85 -16.72
N LEU A 440 15.68 7.63 -17.14
CA LEU A 440 14.33 7.08 -17.08
C LEU A 440 13.86 6.90 -15.64
N GLU A 441 14.71 6.41 -14.74
CA GLU A 441 14.42 6.31 -13.31
C GLU A 441 14.09 7.68 -12.72
N LYS A 442 14.88 8.71 -13.04
CA LYS A 442 14.59 10.09 -12.60
C LYS A 442 13.29 10.65 -13.17
N LYS A 443 12.98 10.36 -14.45
CA LYS A 443 11.71 10.76 -15.06
C LYS A 443 10.52 10.06 -14.38
N LEU A 444 10.63 8.77 -14.12
CA LEU A 444 9.61 8.01 -13.39
C LEU A 444 9.40 8.59 -11.99
N ALA A 445 10.48 8.80 -11.23
CA ALA A 445 10.38 9.39 -9.89
C ALA A 445 9.71 10.78 -9.91
N ALA A 446 10.03 11.62 -10.89
CA ALA A 446 9.41 12.94 -11.04
C ALA A 446 7.91 12.84 -11.39
N LEU A 447 7.52 11.91 -12.28
CA LEU A 447 6.12 11.67 -12.63
C LEU A 447 5.34 11.11 -11.44
N THR A 448 5.91 10.19 -10.67
CA THR A 448 5.30 9.65 -9.44
C THR A 448 5.07 10.76 -8.41
N ALA A 449 6.09 11.58 -8.13
CA ALA A 449 5.94 12.70 -7.20
C ALA A 449 4.90 13.73 -7.67
N ALA A 450 4.79 13.97 -8.99
CA ALA A 450 3.76 14.83 -9.55
C ALA A 450 2.35 14.23 -9.38
N ALA A 451 2.19 12.92 -9.58
CA ALA A 451 0.93 12.21 -9.35
C ALA A 451 0.52 12.24 -7.88
N GLU A 452 1.43 11.91 -6.95
CA GLU A 452 1.19 11.99 -5.49
C GLU A 452 0.78 13.41 -5.06
N LYS A 453 1.42 14.44 -5.65
CA LYS A 453 1.05 15.84 -5.40
C LYS A 453 -0.35 16.16 -5.91
N GLN A 454 -0.72 15.69 -7.12
CA GLN A 454 -2.06 15.89 -7.66
C GLN A 454 -3.11 15.15 -6.83
N GLU A 455 -2.85 13.93 -6.38
CA GLU A 455 -3.73 13.19 -5.48
C GLU A 455 -3.92 13.92 -4.15
N ALA A 456 -2.85 14.40 -3.51
CA ALA A 456 -2.93 15.18 -2.29
C ALA A 456 -3.73 16.49 -2.48
N GLN A 457 -3.56 17.16 -3.63
CA GLN A 457 -4.34 18.34 -3.98
C GLN A 457 -5.83 18.01 -4.20
N LEU A 458 -6.14 16.89 -4.84
CA LEU A 458 -7.51 16.41 -5.00
C LEU A 458 -8.15 16.06 -3.66
N PHE A 459 -7.45 15.36 -2.77
CA PHE A 459 -7.93 15.06 -1.42
C PHE A 459 -8.21 16.35 -0.62
N ALA A 460 -7.31 17.34 -0.70
CA ALA A 460 -7.50 18.63 -0.04
C ALA A 460 -8.69 19.42 -0.63
N ALA A 461 -8.85 19.41 -1.96
CA ALA A 461 -9.97 20.08 -2.63
C ALA A 461 -11.32 19.41 -2.32
N LEU A 462 -11.36 18.07 -2.28
CA LEU A 462 -12.54 17.30 -1.89
C LEU A 462 -12.91 17.55 -0.42
N ALA A 463 -11.93 17.67 0.48
CA ALA A 463 -12.17 18.02 1.89
C ALA A 463 -12.65 19.47 2.08
N ALA A 464 -12.30 20.38 1.17
CA ALA A 464 -12.68 21.79 1.22
C ALA A 464 -14.02 22.10 0.51
N SER A 465 -14.51 21.22 -0.36
CA SER A 465 -15.77 21.42 -1.08
C SER A 465 -16.93 20.67 -0.41
N ASP A 466 -17.98 21.39 -0.05
CA ASP A 466 -19.20 20.86 0.58
C ASP A 466 -20.16 20.26 -0.48
N VAL A 467 -19.63 19.44 -1.40
CA VAL A 467 -20.40 18.84 -2.51
C VAL A 467 -21.03 17.54 -2.04
N GLU A 468 -22.33 17.39 -2.28
CA GLU A 468 -23.11 16.20 -1.93
C GLU A 468 -22.48 14.93 -2.56
N PRO A 469 -22.14 13.89 -1.77
CA PRO A 469 -21.32 12.75 -2.21
C PRO A 469 -21.89 12.01 -3.43
N SER A 470 -23.22 12.00 -3.60
CA SER A 470 -23.88 11.29 -4.71
C SER A 470 -23.83 12.07 -6.03
N ALA A 471 -23.77 13.40 -5.98
CA ALA A 471 -23.62 14.25 -7.16
C ALA A 471 -22.17 14.25 -7.67
N GLY A 472 -21.20 14.28 -6.74
CA GLY A 472 -19.76 14.17 -7.05
C GLY A 472 -19.40 12.82 -7.68
N ALA A 473 -19.90 11.72 -7.12
CA ALA A 473 -19.69 10.37 -7.68
C ALA A 473 -20.26 10.23 -9.10
N ARG A 474 -21.49 10.71 -9.34
CA ARG A 474 -22.12 10.68 -10.67
C ARG A 474 -21.36 11.50 -11.72
N ALA A 475 -20.80 12.65 -11.34
CA ALA A 475 -19.97 13.45 -12.24
C ALA A 475 -18.63 12.76 -12.54
N ALA A 476 -18.01 12.12 -11.55
CA ALA A 476 -16.79 11.34 -11.71
C ALA A 476 -17.00 10.12 -12.61
N ASP A 477 -18.09 9.37 -12.42
CA ASP A 477 -18.45 8.22 -13.25
C ASP A 477 -18.66 8.62 -14.72
N LYS A 478 -19.37 9.74 -14.95
CA LYS A 478 -19.60 10.25 -16.31
C LYS A 478 -18.32 10.74 -16.99
N LEU A 479 -17.41 11.36 -16.23
CA LEU A 479 -16.08 11.73 -16.75
C LEU A 479 -15.23 10.49 -17.04
N GLN A 480 -15.27 9.47 -16.19
CA GLN A 480 -14.56 8.22 -16.40
C GLN A 480 -15.09 7.49 -17.64
N GLU A 481 -16.40 7.48 -17.86
CA GLU A 481 -17.02 6.93 -19.06
C GLU A 481 -16.59 7.70 -20.32
N MET A 482 -16.57 9.04 -20.28
CA MET A 482 -16.06 9.83 -21.39
C MET A 482 -14.58 9.58 -21.66
N LEU A 483 -13.74 9.48 -20.62
CA LEU A 483 -12.32 9.17 -20.79
C LEU A 483 -12.11 7.79 -21.41
N LYS A 484 -12.87 6.78 -20.96
CA LYS A 484 -12.85 5.43 -21.55
C LYS A 484 -13.30 5.44 -23.01
N SER A 485 -14.37 6.17 -23.32
CA SER A 485 -14.87 6.33 -24.71
C SER A 485 -13.84 7.01 -25.61
N LYS A 486 -13.20 8.09 -25.13
CA LYS A 486 -12.14 8.78 -25.87
C LYS A 486 -10.90 7.90 -26.05
N GLN A 487 -10.50 7.15 -25.04
CA GLN A 487 -9.39 6.20 -25.14
C GLN A 487 -9.69 5.10 -26.16
N ALA A 488 -10.89 4.50 -26.12
CA ALA A 488 -11.30 3.52 -27.11
C ALA A 488 -11.31 4.09 -28.55
N THR A 489 -11.65 5.36 -28.70
CA THR A 489 -11.57 6.05 -30.01
C THR A 489 -10.12 6.25 -30.45
N ILE A 490 -9.22 6.61 -29.52
CA ILE A 490 -7.77 6.74 -29.80
C ILE A 490 -7.22 5.38 -30.23
N ASP A 491 -7.53 4.31 -29.50
CA ASP A 491 -7.04 2.97 -29.79
C ASP A 491 -7.57 2.47 -31.15
N ALA A 492 -8.85 2.74 -31.47
CA ALA A 492 -9.42 2.45 -32.78
C ALA A 492 -8.70 3.20 -33.90
N LEU A 493 -8.47 4.51 -33.75
CA LEU A 493 -7.75 5.32 -34.74
C LEU A 493 -6.28 4.92 -34.89
N GLN A 494 -5.61 4.50 -33.81
CA GLN A 494 -4.26 3.95 -33.88
C GLN A 494 -4.23 2.61 -34.60
N GLY A 495 -5.23 1.76 -34.37
CA GLY A 495 -5.42 0.51 -35.11
C GLY A 495 -5.67 0.75 -36.58
N ASP A 496 -6.53 1.70 -36.93
CA ASP A 496 -6.82 2.11 -38.30
C ASP A 496 -5.55 2.61 -38.99
N LEU A 497 -4.81 3.51 -38.33
CA LEU A 497 -3.53 4.02 -38.83
C LEU A 497 -2.51 2.88 -39.05
N ALA A 498 -2.42 1.91 -38.13
CA ALA A 498 -1.52 0.78 -38.28
C ALA A 498 -1.90 -0.12 -39.47
N ARG A 499 -3.20 -0.34 -39.70
CA ARG A 499 -3.68 -1.07 -40.87
C ARG A 499 -3.36 -0.33 -42.16
N ASP A 500 -3.64 0.96 -42.23
CA ASP A 500 -3.32 1.80 -43.39
C ASP A 500 -1.81 1.81 -43.69
N CYS A 501 -0.97 1.81 -42.64
CA CYS A 501 0.49 1.70 -42.78
C CYS A 501 0.93 0.37 -43.37
N GLN A 502 0.34 -0.74 -42.91
CA GLN A 502 0.61 -2.07 -43.43
C GLN A 502 0.17 -2.21 -44.88
N GLU A 503 -1.06 -1.78 -45.21
CA GLU A 503 -1.58 -1.78 -46.58
C GLU A 503 -0.70 -0.94 -47.52
N TYR A 504 -0.28 0.24 -47.07
CA TYR A 504 0.65 1.08 -47.81
C TYR A 504 2.00 0.38 -48.04
N ASP A 505 2.58 -0.27 -47.03
CA ASP A 505 3.88 -0.96 -47.14
C ASP A 505 3.81 -2.21 -48.02
N GLU A 506 2.71 -2.97 -47.97
CA GLU A 506 2.45 -4.11 -48.84
C GLU A 506 2.28 -3.68 -50.30
N LEU A 507 1.55 -2.58 -50.55
CA LEU A 507 1.44 -1.99 -51.88
C LEU A 507 2.79 -1.50 -52.39
N LEU A 508 3.55 -0.82 -51.53
CA LEU A 508 4.90 -0.33 -51.82
C LEU A 508 5.83 -1.48 -52.23
N GLN A 509 5.77 -2.59 -51.51
CA GLN A 509 6.54 -3.79 -51.78
C GLN A 509 6.12 -4.45 -53.10
N THR A 510 4.82 -4.63 -53.31
CA THR A 510 4.26 -5.17 -54.56
C THR A 510 4.66 -4.32 -55.77
N CYS A 511 4.68 -3.00 -55.62
CA CYS A 511 5.12 -2.08 -56.67
C CYS A 511 6.61 -2.22 -56.98
N LYS A 512 7.48 -2.35 -55.96
CA LYS A 512 8.91 -2.58 -56.15
C LYS A 512 9.19 -3.89 -56.88
N GLU A 513 8.48 -4.95 -56.50
CA GLU A 513 8.62 -6.28 -57.14
C GLU A 513 8.21 -6.23 -58.61
N LYS A 514 7.05 -5.64 -58.91
CA LYS A 514 6.60 -5.47 -60.31
C LYS A 514 7.57 -4.62 -61.14
N LEU A 515 8.14 -3.55 -60.58
CA LEU A 515 9.13 -2.72 -61.27
C LEU A 515 10.46 -3.46 -61.49
N HIS A 516 10.87 -4.26 -60.51
CA HIS A 516 12.04 -5.13 -60.62
C HIS A 516 11.85 -6.19 -61.72
N ASP A 517 10.67 -6.83 -61.78
CA ASP A 517 10.33 -7.84 -62.79
C ASP A 517 10.27 -7.27 -64.21
N LEU A 518 9.94 -5.98 -64.34
CA LEU A 518 10.00 -5.23 -65.60
C LEU A 518 11.41 -4.70 -65.93
N GLY A 519 12.41 -5.00 -65.10
CA GLY A 519 13.81 -4.61 -65.31
C GLY A 519 14.13 -3.14 -65.00
N VAL A 520 13.25 -2.42 -64.27
CA VAL A 520 13.45 -1.02 -63.91
C VAL A 520 14.36 -0.90 -62.67
N PRO A 521 15.53 -0.25 -62.75
CA PRO A 521 16.44 -0.10 -61.61
C PRO A 521 15.84 0.79 -60.50
N LEU A 522 15.87 0.32 -59.25
CA LEU A 522 15.24 0.98 -58.09
C LEU A 522 16.11 2.06 -57.40
N TYR A 523 17.17 2.55 -58.04
CA TYR A 523 18.16 3.44 -57.41
C TYR A 523 17.56 4.78 -56.93
N ASP A 524 16.52 5.29 -57.59
CA ASP A 524 15.84 6.57 -57.27
C ASP A 524 14.34 6.39 -56.95
N PHE A 525 13.95 5.29 -56.29
CA PHE A 525 12.55 5.09 -55.92
C PHE A 525 12.11 6.07 -54.81
N PRO A 526 11.12 6.96 -55.07
CA PRO A 526 10.83 8.12 -54.21
C PRO A 526 10.01 7.77 -52.95
N PHE A 527 9.35 6.60 -52.93
CA PHE A 527 8.48 6.19 -51.85
C PHE A 527 9.26 5.42 -50.75
N ARG A 528 8.93 5.70 -49.48
CA ARG A 528 9.57 5.11 -48.29
C ARG A 528 8.55 4.34 -47.46
N PRO A 529 8.96 3.30 -46.71
CA PRO A 529 8.06 2.58 -45.82
C PRO A 529 7.43 3.49 -44.76
N SER A 530 6.21 3.17 -44.35
CA SER A 530 5.36 3.95 -43.44
C SER A 530 6.08 4.34 -42.14
N GLU A 531 6.87 3.43 -41.56
CA GLU A 531 7.69 3.64 -40.35
C GLU A 531 8.63 4.85 -40.46
N ARG A 532 9.19 5.08 -41.66
CA ARG A 532 10.17 6.16 -41.89
C ARG A 532 9.51 7.50 -42.20
N THR A 533 8.26 7.45 -42.67
CA THR A 533 7.45 8.63 -43.03
C THR A 533 6.72 9.18 -41.80
N LEU A 534 6.25 8.30 -40.91
CA LEU A 534 5.55 8.64 -39.67
C LEU A 534 6.48 8.70 -38.45
N GLY A 535 7.62 8.00 -38.51
CA GLY A 535 8.66 8.01 -37.49
C GLY A 535 9.42 9.34 -37.46
N GLY A 536 8.87 10.32 -36.73
CA GLY A 536 9.59 11.52 -36.34
C GLY A 536 10.83 11.19 -35.51
N ARG A 537 11.99 11.10 -36.16
CA ARG A 537 13.30 11.55 -35.67
C ARG A 537 13.79 11.03 -34.30
N ASP A 538 13.67 9.74 -34.01
CA ASP A 538 14.39 9.12 -32.88
C ASP A 538 15.18 7.86 -33.31
N SER A 539 16.31 8.06 -33.99
CA SER A 539 17.39 7.06 -34.05
C SER A 539 18.71 7.71 -34.49
N LEU A 540 19.50 8.16 -33.51
CA LEU A 540 20.93 8.44 -33.70
C LEU A 540 21.69 7.10 -33.69
N GLY A 541 21.90 6.53 -34.87
CA GLY A 541 22.95 5.55 -35.17
C GLY A 541 23.84 6.09 -36.29
N PRO A 542 25.17 5.88 -36.27
CA PRO A 542 26.07 6.52 -37.22
C PRO A 542 25.89 5.98 -38.65
N PRO A 543 26.22 6.77 -39.68
CA PRO A 543 26.00 6.40 -41.06
C PRO A 543 26.98 5.30 -41.49
N SER A 544 26.44 4.16 -41.93
CA SER A 544 27.17 3.14 -42.66
C SER A 544 27.68 3.74 -43.97
N LYS A 545 28.97 4.09 -44.03
CA LYS A 545 29.66 4.40 -45.28
C LYS A 545 29.97 3.09 -45.98
N GLU A 546 29.04 2.63 -46.81
CA GLU A 546 29.33 1.62 -47.82
C GLU A 546 30.00 2.32 -49.00
N ARG A 547 31.32 2.16 -49.12
CA ARG A 547 32.09 2.65 -50.26
C ARG A 547 32.65 1.45 -51.00
N THR A 548 31.82 0.88 -51.87
CA THR A 548 32.26 0.00 -52.94
C THR A 548 33.05 0.85 -53.94
N ARG A 549 34.32 0.48 -54.20
CA ARG A 549 35.00 0.82 -55.45
C ARG A 549 35.47 -0.49 -56.10
N PRO A 550 35.17 -0.68 -57.40
CA PRO A 550 35.61 -1.83 -58.19
C PRO A 550 36.98 -1.53 -58.83
N GLY A 551 37.73 -2.58 -59.16
CA GLY A 551 38.97 -2.45 -59.93
C GLY A 551 39.76 -3.76 -59.95
N GLY A 552 39.49 -4.59 -60.96
CA GLY A 552 40.23 -5.83 -61.22
C GLY A 552 41.48 -5.63 -62.08
N ALA A 553 42.22 -6.74 -62.21
CA ALA A 553 43.10 -7.18 -63.32
C ALA A 553 44.11 -8.17 -62.68
N GLY A 554 44.21 -9.45 -63.02
CA GLY A 554 43.94 -10.12 -64.28
C GLY A 554 45.25 -10.24 -65.07
N VAL A 555 45.99 -11.33 -64.89
CA VAL A 555 47.02 -11.86 -65.81
C VAL A 555 47.01 -13.40 -65.61
N HIS A 556 46.26 -14.18 -66.41
CA HIS A 556 46.69 -14.85 -67.67
C HIS A 556 48.09 -15.48 -67.54
N SER A 557 48.37 -16.77 -67.70
CA SER A 557 47.95 -17.83 -68.63
C SER A 557 49.09 -18.91 -68.55
N PRO A 558 49.18 -20.00 -69.36
CA PRO A 558 48.21 -21.01 -69.83
C PRO A 558 48.84 -22.45 -69.66
N PRO A 559 48.69 -23.45 -70.57
CA PRO A 559 47.82 -24.60 -70.35
C PRO A 559 48.48 -25.99 -70.56
N GLY A 560 47.73 -27.05 -70.24
CA GLY A 560 47.55 -28.18 -71.17
C GLY A 560 48.56 -29.34 -71.19
N CYS A 561 47.97 -30.55 -71.17
CA CYS A 561 48.46 -31.86 -71.64
C CYS A 561 49.68 -32.44 -70.90
N THR A 562 49.64 -33.65 -70.35
CA THR A 562 48.94 -34.89 -70.74
C THR A 562 48.41 -35.66 -69.54
#